data_AF-A0A6I3JAA2-F1
#
_entry.id   AF-A0A6I3JAA2-F1
#
_cell.length_a   1.000
_cell.length_b   1.000
_cell.length_c   1.000
_cell.angle_alpha   90.00
_cell.angle_beta   90.00
_cell.angle_gamma   90.00
#
_symmetry.space_group_name_H-M   'P 1'
#
loop_
_entity.id
_entity.type
_entity.pdbx_description
1 polymer ?
#
loop_
_entity_poly.entity_id
_entity_poly.type
_entity_poly.pdbx_seq_one_letter_code
_entity_poly.pdbx_strand_id
1 'polypeptide(L)'
;MADDIWYRGLNVSAFDATDPAEIEEFLAFGDQPGGGPVPSYEMWAKLRPDVLKRLLNYVHHIHKADAFETPLPYVNIYATGGWADGVRNIIRICEPSTFLSGTGYTKAAVTETLALSFYLSPTWNTAITAKAAQEALATYREPAPDAPSPYPEGWSIDPAALKAGLDYDDPDLTKADVAALKTWYEQVCGEIPPWIDLYAKYRPTLLKSGRNRWENIVREGLPNQMFAFLLIHYAVFTNNVADIRESLLLARGLGMAKEHAVDAVFYGGSFFGGMNKLGNVAETVEEVLDVW
;
A
#
# COMPACT_ATOMS: atom_id res chain seq x y z
N MET A 1 -2.24 -7.65 -35.22
CA MET A 1 -0.94 -7.58 -34.51
C MET A 1 -1.20 -6.76 -33.26
N ALA A 2 -0.71 -7.19 -32.10
CA ALA A 2 -0.82 -6.35 -30.90
C ALA A 2 0.06 -5.11 -31.10
N ASP A 3 -0.40 -3.95 -30.65
CA ASP A 3 0.35 -2.70 -30.75
C ASP A 3 1.63 -2.78 -29.90
N ASP A 4 2.68 -2.11 -30.34
CA ASP A 4 3.92 -2.03 -29.57
C ASP A 4 3.70 -1.25 -28.27
N ILE A 5 4.29 -1.74 -27.19
CA ILE A 5 4.25 -1.09 -25.87
C ILE A 5 5.59 -0.41 -25.67
N TRP A 6 5.57 0.89 -25.41
CA TRP A 6 6.77 1.71 -25.21
C TRP A 6 6.80 2.27 -23.79
N TYR A 7 7.96 2.21 -23.14
CA TYR A 7 8.20 2.78 -21.84
C TYR A 7 9.45 3.67 -21.89
N ARG A 8 9.25 4.99 -21.93
CA ARG A 8 10.33 6.00 -21.90
C ARG A 8 11.43 5.71 -22.94
N GLY A 9 11.04 5.53 -24.20
CA GLY A 9 11.96 5.24 -25.30
C GLY A 9 12.33 3.76 -25.48
N LEU A 10 11.96 2.88 -24.54
CA LEU A 10 12.22 1.44 -24.65
C LEU A 10 11.00 0.70 -25.19
N ASN A 11 11.14 -0.04 -26.31
CA ASN A 11 10.09 -0.96 -26.76
C ASN A 11 10.07 -2.18 -25.84
N VAL A 12 9.04 -2.30 -25.00
CA VAL A 12 8.91 -3.38 -24.02
C VAL A 12 8.09 -4.55 -24.52
N SER A 13 7.48 -4.49 -25.72
CA SER A 13 6.83 -5.65 -26.37
C SER A 13 7.78 -6.49 -27.23
N ALA A 14 8.89 -5.91 -27.71
CA ALA A 14 9.94 -6.61 -28.44
C ALA A 14 11.05 -7.11 -27.50
N PHE A 15 10.82 -8.23 -26.80
CA PHE A 15 11.71 -8.66 -25.71
C PHE A 15 13.12 -9.06 -26.12
N ASP A 16 13.25 -9.79 -27.24
CA ASP A 16 14.51 -10.42 -27.65
C ASP A 16 15.31 -9.57 -28.65
N ALA A 17 14.81 -8.37 -28.97
CA ALA A 17 15.48 -7.38 -29.80
C ALA A 17 15.57 -6.05 -29.04
N THR A 18 16.72 -5.39 -29.07
CA THR A 18 16.89 -4.08 -28.43
C THR A 18 17.86 -3.26 -29.26
N ASP A 19 17.40 -2.11 -29.74
CA ASP A 19 18.26 -1.14 -30.41
C ASP A 19 19.08 -0.38 -29.33
N PRO A 20 20.41 -0.20 -29.50
CA PRO A 20 21.19 0.68 -28.63
C PRO A 20 20.59 2.07 -28.41
N ALA A 21 19.88 2.63 -29.41
CA ALA A 21 19.21 3.92 -29.29
C ALA A 21 18.04 3.89 -28.27
N GLU A 22 17.31 2.78 -28.16
CA GLU A 22 16.26 2.63 -27.14
C GLU A 22 16.85 2.69 -25.72
N ILE A 23 18.03 2.12 -25.53
CA ILE A 23 18.72 2.13 -24.23
C ILE A 23 19.28 3.52 -23.93
N GLU A 24 19.84 4.22 -24.91
CA GLU A 24 20.29 5.60 -24.74
C GLU A 24 19.14 6.50 -24.32
N GLU A 25 17.99 6.41 -25.00
CA GLU A 25 16.79 7.19 -24.67
C GLU A 25 16.25 6.85 -23.28
N PHE A 26 16.14 5.54 -22.95
CA PHE A 26 15.70 5.10 -21.63
C PHE A 26 16.64 5.55 -20.50
N LEU A 27 17.94 5.63 -20.73
CA LEU A 27 18.88 6.11 -19.72
C LEU A 27 18.91 7.64 -19.61
N ALA A 28 18.39 8.36 -20.60
CA ALA A 28 18.41 9.81 -20.68
C ALA A 28 17.20 10.50 -20.03
N PHE A 29 16.13 9.77 -19.67
CA PHE A 29 14.99 10.43 -19.00
C PHE A 29 15.40 10.97 -17.62
N GLY A 30 14.91 12.16 -17.27
CA GLY A 30 15.26 12.85 -16.01
C GLY A 30 14.06 13.24 -15.14
N ASP A 31 12.86 12.84 -15.51
CA ASP A 31 11.59 13.21 -14.88
C ASP A 31 11.26 12.41 -13.61
N GLN A 32 12.11 11.46 -13.20
CA GLN A 32 12.00 10.82 -11.89
C GLN A 32 12.61 11.71 -10.79
N PRO A 33 12.13 11.59 -9.53
CA PRO A 33 12.72 12.31 -8.39
C PRO A 33 14.23 12.09 -8.19
N GLY A 34 14.78 11.00 -8.73
CA GLY A 34 16.22 10.68 -8.74
C GLY A 34 16.99 11.22 -9.94
N GLY A 35 16.34 11.91 -10.89
CA GLY A 35 16.97 12.47 -12.09
C GLY A 35 17.34 11.44 -13.17
N GLY A 36 16.85 10.20 -13.06
CA GLY A 36 17.18 9.09 -13.94
C GLY A 36 16.47 7.79 -13.57
N PRO A 37 16.70 6.71 -14.32
CA PRO A 37 16.26 5.37 -13.93
C PRO A 37 16.90 4.95 -12.61
N VAL A 38 16.19 4.13 -11.84
CA VAL A 38 16.76 3.51 -10.64
C VAL A 38 17.97 2.63 -11.00
N PRO A 39 18.98 2.49 -10.12
CA PRO A 39 20.21 1.76 -10.45
C PRO A 39 20.00 0.32 -10.93
N SER A 40 18.95 -0.36 -10.44
CA SER A 40 18.60 -1.70 -10.92
C SER A 40 18.14 -1.71 -12.37
N TYR A 41 17.40 -0.69 -12.82
CA TYR A 41 16.97 -0.57 -14.21
C TYR A 41 18.15 -0.24 -15.12
N GLU A 42 19.04 0.67 -14.69
CA GLU A 42 20.27 0.97 -15.44
C GLU A 42 21.16 -0.28 -15.59
N MET A 43 21.33 -1.04 -14.51
CA MET A 43 22.09 -2.30 -14.53
C MET A 43 21.47 -3.30 -15.52
N TRP A 44 20.16 -3.54 -15.45
CA TRP A 44 19.50 -4.50 -16.33
C TRP A 44 19.46 -4.03 -17.79
N ALA A 45 19.30 -2.72 -18.04
CA ALA A 45 19.39 -2.14 -19.37
C ALA A 45 20.74 -2.42 -20.05
N LYS A 46 21.84 -2.47 -19.29
CA LYS A 46 23.19 -2.72 -19.83
C LYS A 46 23.53 -4.20 -19.93
N LEU A 47 23.11 -5.01 -18.96
CA LEU A 47 23.50 -6.43 -18.88
C LEU A 47 22.58 -7.35 -19.69
N ARG A 48 21.26 -7.15 -19.55
CA ARG A 48 20.22 -8.02 -20.12
C ARG A 48 18.95 -7.18 -20.38
N PRO A 49 18.93 -6.36 -21.44
CA PRO A 49 17.78 -5.52 -21.77
C PRO A 49 16.47 -6.31 -21.86
N ASP A 50 16.55 -7.55 -22.32
CA ASP A 50 15.44 -8.48 -22.45
C ASP A 50 14.78 -8.82 -21.10
N VAL A 51 15.55 -8.81 -20.00
CA VAL A 51 15.04 -8.98 -18.63
C VAL A 51 14.30 -7.73 -18.17
N LEU A 52 14.88 -6.54 -18.40
CA LEU A 52 14.24 -5.27 -18.06
C LEU A 52 12.94 -5.06 -18.84
N LYS A 53 12.95 -5.31 -20.15
CA LYS A 53 11.77 -5.19 -21.02
C LYS A 53 10.61 -6.07 -20.53
N ARG A 54 10.89 -7.33 -20.17
CA ARG A 54 9.87 -8.23 -19.61
C ARG A 54 9.31 -7.72 -18.29
N LEU A 55 10.16 -7.18 -17.40
CA LEU A 55 9.70 -6.56 -16.16
C LEU A 55 8.81 -5.34 -16.44
N LEU A 56 9.23 -4.42 -17.31
CA LEU A 56 8.48 -3.20 -17.62
C LEU A 56 7.18 -3.50 -18.36
N ASN A 57 7.15 -4.50 -19.24
CA ASN A 57 5.93 -4.99 -19.85
C ASN A 57 4.97 -5.61 -18.83
N TYR A 58 5.51 -6.38 -17.88
CA TYR A 58 4.73 -6.93 -16.79
C TYR A 58 4.15 -5.81 -15.89
N VAL A 59 4.96 -4.82 -15.53
CA VAL A 59 4.53 -3.62 -14.79
C VAL A 59 3.47 -2.84 -15.58
N HIS A 60 3.60 -2.70 -16.90
CA HIS A 60 2.57 -2.08 -17.75
C HIS A 60 1.22 -2.80 -17.64
N HIS A 61 1.21 -4.13 -17.54
CA HIS A 61 -0.04 -4.88 -17.36
C HIS A 61 -0.64 -4.79 -15.97
N ILE A 62 0.19 -4.49 -14.96
CA ILE A 62 -0.28 -4.17 -13.61
C ILE A 62 -0.97 -2.80 -13.60
N HIS A 63 -0.43 -1.84 -14.35
CA HIS A 63 -0.92 -0.45 -14.42
C HIS A 63 -1.90 -0.19 -15.59
N LYS A 64 -2.77 -1.15 -15.91
CA LYS A 64 -3.78 -0.93 -16.96
C LYS A 64 -4.91 -0.05 -16.44
N ALA A 65 -5.40 0.84 -17.32
CA ALA A 65 -6.23 2.01 -17.03
C ALA A 65 -7.54 1.81 -16.23
N ASP A 66 -7.99 0.56 -16.02
CA ASP A 66 -9.23 0.27 -15.30
C ASP A 66 -8.98 -0.04 -13.81
N ALA A 67 -7.73 -0.24 -13.40
CA ALA A 67 -7.37 -0.51 -12.01
C ALA A 67 -7.22 0.80 -11.21
N PHE A 68 -7.60 0.77 -9.93
CA PHE A 68 -7.31 1.89 -9.03
C PHE A 68 -5.82 1.92 -8.66
N GLU A 69 -5.11 2.89 -9.22
CA GLU A 69 -3.68 3.07 -8.99
C GLU A 69 -3.39 4.17 -7.97
N THR A 70 -2.51 3.86 -7.03
CA THR A 70 -2.08 4.80 -6.01
C THR A 70 -0.61 4.61 -5.64
N PRO A 71 0.13 5.69 -5.32
CA PRO A 71 1.49 5.60 -4.81
C PRO A 71 1.57 5.22 -3.32
N LEU A 72 0.48 5.33 -2.55
CA LEU A 72 0.50 5.12 -1.10
C LEU A 72 0.96 3.72 -0.67
N PRO A 73 0.62 2.61 -1.37
CA PRO A 73 1.17 1.30 -1.08
C PRO A 73 2.69 1.24 -1.14
N TYR A 74 3.33 1.99 -2.06
CA TYR A 74 4.80 2.05 -2.08
C TYR A 74 5.35 2.79 -0.88
N VAL A 75 4.72 3.90 -0.45
CA VAL A 75 5.12 4.58 0.80
C VAL A 75 5.06 3.57 1.94
N ASN A 76 3.97 2.81 2.01
CA ASN A 76 3.76 1.84 3.07
C ASN A 76 4.83 0.75 3.07
N ILE A 77 4.99 0.04 1.95
CA ILE A 77 5.89 -1.10 1.81
C ILE A 77 7.35 -0.66 1.95
N TYR A 78 7.77 0.43 1.30
CA TYR A 78 9.16 0.91 1.39
C TYR A 78 9.51 1.37 2.80
N ALA A 79 8.58 2.00 3.52
CA ALA A 79 8.79 2.34 4.92
C ALA A 79 8.87 1.09 5.81
N THR A 80 7.99 0.11 5.61
CA THR A 80 8.07 -1.17 6.35
C THR A 80 9.31 -1.98 6.01
N GLY A 81 9.84 -1.87 4.79
CA GLY A 81 11.04 -2.57 4.31
C GLY A 81 12.36 -1.82 4.57
N GLY A 82 12.30 -0.58 5.08
CA GLY A 82 13.50 0.20 5.40
C GLY A 82 14.19 0.84 4.19
N TRP A 83 13.50 1.03 3.06
CA TRP A 83 14.09 1.64 1.86
C TRP A 83 13.93 3.16 1.87
N ALA A 84 14.89 3.87 2.47
CA ALA A 84 14.86 5.32 2.67
C ALA A 84 14.70 6.12 1.37
N ASP A 85 15.46 5.81 0.33
CA ASP A 85 15.37 6.54 -0.96
C ASP A 85 14.03 6.30 -1.65
N GLY A 86 13.51 5.07 -1.58
CA GLY A 86 12.17 4.73 -2.05
C GLY A 86 11.11 5.60 -1.35
N VAL A 87 11.13 5.66 -0.02
CA VAL A 87 10.20 6.49 0.76
C VAL A 87 10.28 7.96 0.34
N ARG A 88 11.48 8.55 0.23
CA ARG A 88 11.66 9.94 -0.21
C ARG A 88 11.04 10.18 -1.59
N ASN A 89 11.30 9.27 -2.53
CA ASN A 89 10.87 9.42 -3.92
C ASN A 89 9.35 9.26 -4.06
N ILE A 90 8.76 8.27 -3.39
CA ILE A 90 7.31 8.06 -3.47
C ILE A 90 6.55 9.19 -2.78
N ILE A 91 7.02 9.69 -1.64
CA ILE A 91 6.38 10.86 -1.00
C ILE A 91 6.32 12.03 -2.00
N ARG A 92 7.41 12.30 -2.73
CA ARG A 92 7.39 13.33 -3.78
C ARG A 92 6.40 13.00 -4.89
N ILE A 93 6.31 11.74 -5.31
CA ILE A 93 5.32 11.29 -6.30
C ILE A 93 3.89 11.53 -5.81
N CYS A 94 3.59 11.42 -4.52
CA CYS A 94 2.26 11.72 -4.00
C CYS A 94 1.84 13.19 -4.19
N GLU A 95 2.77 14.10 -4.51
CA GLU A 95 2.47 15.53 -4.70
C GLU A 95 1.67 15.81 -6.00
N PRO A 96 0.89 16.90 -6.05
CA PRO A 96 0.05 17.33 -7.18
C PRO A 96 0.73 17.53 -8.54
N SER A 97 2.07 17.58 -8.60
CA SER A 97 2.80 18.08 -9.78
C SER A 97 3.84 17.10 -10.33
N THR A 98 3.70 15.80 -10.10
CA THR A 98 4.66 14.81 -10.61
C THR A 98 4.16 14.06 -11.84
N PHE A 99 5.07 13.34 -12.50
CA PHE A 99 4.84 12.70 -13.81
C PHE A 99 3.78 11.59 -13.77
N LEU A 100 3.43 11.07 -12.60
CA LEU A 100 2.22 10.27 -12.42
C LEU A 100 1.04 11.24 -12.32
N SER A 101 0.65 11.79 -13.46
CA SER A 101 -0.53 12.63 -13.62
C SER A 101 -1.74 11.96 -12.97
N GLY A 102 -2.25 12.53 -11.87
CA GLY A 102 -3.36 11.96 -11.09
C GLY A 102 -3.09 11.85 -9.59
N THR A 103 -1.87 12.10 -9.12
CA THR A 103 -1.57 12.14 -7.69
C THR A 103 -1.83 13.53 -7.12
N GLY A 104 -2.61 13.62 -6.05
CA GLY A 104 -2.95 14.86 -5.36
C GLY A 104 -3.28 14.58 -3.90
N TYR A 105 -2.47 13.72 -3.27
CA TYR A 105 -2.71 13.30 -1.91
C TYR A 105 -2.39 14.43 -0.94
N THR A 106 -3.11 14.50 0.17
CA THR A 106 -2.79 15.45 1.23
C THR A 106 -1.57 14.97 2.01
N LYS A 107 -0.84 15.90 2.63
CA LYS A 107 0.22 15.52 3.57
C LYS A 107 -0.30 14.65 4.71
N ALA A 108 -1.55 14.86 5.13
CA ALA A 108 -2.22 14.03 6.12
C ALA A 108 -2.32 12.56 5.66
N ALA A 109 -2.80 12.31 4.43
CA ALA A 109 -2.88 10.95 3.88
C ALA A 109 -1.52 10.24 3.85
N VAL A 110 -0.47 10.96 3.43
CA VAL A 110 0.90 10.43 3.42
C VAL A 110 1.41 10.14 4.83
N THR A 111 1.13 11.05 5.78
CA THR A 111 1.56 10.90 7.18
C THR A 111 0.86 9.74 7.87
N GLU A 112 -0.44 9.56 7.63
CA GLU A 112 -1.20 8.42 8.16
C GLU A 112 -0.76 7.09 7.52
N THR A 113 -0.36 7.11 6.24
CA THR A 113 0.27 5.95 5.59
C THR A 113 1.59 5.56 6.26
N LEU A 114 2.43 6.54 6.61
CA LEU A 114 3.66 6.32 7.38
C LEU A 114 3.37 5.86 8.82
N ALA A 115 2.30 6.37 9.45
CA ALA A 115 1.85 5.92 10.76
C ALA A 115 1.43 4.44 10.72
N LEU A 116 0.74 4.01 9.65
CA LEU A 116 0.45 2.59 9.41
C LEU A 116 1.74 1.78 9.24
N SER A 117 2.73 2.25 8.47
CA SER A 117 4.02 1.56 8.36
C SER A 117 4.73 1.41 9.70
N PHE A 118 4.67 2.43 10.56
CA PHE A 118 5.21 2.39 11.92
C PHE A 118 4.43 1.43 12.83
N TYR A 119 3.13 1.26 12.58
CA TYR A 119 2.33 0.24 13.23
C TYR A 119 2.77 -1.17 12.83
N LEU A 120 2.90 -1.43 11.53
CA LEU A 120 3.19 -2.76 10.95
C LEU A 120 4.63 -3.23 11.18
N SER A 121 5.61 -2.31 11.16
CA SER A 121 7.02 -2.61 11.39
C SER A 121 7.62 -1.63 12.39
N PRO A 122 7.24 -1.71 13.69
CA PRO A 122 7.73 -0.78 14.68
C PRO A 122 9.25 -0.88 14.82
N THR A 123 9.91 0.24 15.09
CA THR A 123 11.36 0.38 15.39
C THR A 123 12.29 0.48 14.16
N TRP A 124 13.07 -0.56 13.85
CA TRP A 124 14.27 -0.49 13.00
C TRP A 124 14.02 0.06 11.60
N ASN A 125 13.09 -0.53 10.85
CA ASN A 125 12.88 -0.15 9.45
C ASN A 125 12.38 1.29 9.35
N THR A 126 11.46 1.68 10.23
CA THR A 126 10.99 3.06 10.31
C THR A 126 12.05 4.04 10.81
N ALA A 127 12.99 3.62 11.65
CA ALA A 127 14.10 4.47 12.07
C ALA A 127 15.04 4.78 10.89
N ILE A 128 15.26 3.80 10.00
CA ILE A 128 16.06 3.98 8.78
C ILE A 128 15.38 4.98 7.84
N THR A 129 14.05 4.91 7.70
CA THR A 129 13.30 5.74 6.73
C THR A 129 12.85 7.09 7.30
N ALA A 130 12.89 7.28 8.63
CA ALA A 130 12.38 8.48 9.30
C ALA A 130 12.99 9.78 8.76
N LYS A 131 14.32 9.82 8.59
CA LYS A 131 15.00 11.01 8.07
C LYS A 131 14.56 11.34 6.63
N ALA A 132 14.48 10.32 5.78
CA ALA A 132 14.05 10.49 4.39
C ALA A 132 12.59 10.95 4.29
N ALA A 133 11.70 10.41 5.13
CA ALA A 133 10.32 10.85 5.24
C ALA A 133 10.23 12.31 5.73
N GLN A 134 10.98 12.67 6.78
CA GLN A 134 11.01 14.02 7.31
C GLN A 134 11.48 15.05 6.27
N GLU A 135 12.57 14.74 5.55
CA GLU A 135 13.09 15.59 4.47
C GLU A 135 12.06 15.81 3.37
N ALA A 136 11.36 14.75 2.94
CA ALA A 136 10.34 14.87 1.89
C ALA A 136 9.11 15.64 2.37
N LEU A 137 8.61 15.36 3.58
CA LEU A 137 7.44 16.02 4.17
C LEU A 137 7.67 17.51 4.45
N ALA A 138 8.91 17.91 4.76
CA ALA A 138 9.27 19.30 5.01
C ALA A 138 9.07 20.21 3.78
N THR A 139 9.19 19.66 2.58
CA THR A 139 9.00 20.39 1.31
C THR A 139 7.69 20.02 0.60
N TYR A 140 6.88 19.15 1.19
CA TYR A 140 5.68 18.61 0.57
C TYR A 140 4.62 19.68 0.35
N ARG A 141 4.08 19.72 -0.86
CA ARG A 141 3.08 20.67 -1.32
C ARG A 141 1.69 20.06 -1.22
N GLU A 142 0.78 20.75 -0.55
CA GLU A 142 -0.62 20.34 -0.50
C GLU A 142 -1.27 20.47 -1.89
N PRO A 143 -2.25 19.61 -2.21
CA PRO A 143 -3.16 19.85 -3.33
C PRO A 143 -3.92 21.16 -3.13
N ALA A 144 -4.36 21.76 -4.24
CA ALA A 144 -5.29 22.87 -4.19
C ALA A 144 -6.59 22.43 -3.51
N PRO A 145 -7.28 23.28 -2.73
CA PRO A 145 -8.51 22.90 -2.02
C PRO A 145 -9.64 22.39 -2.92
N ASP A 146 -9.63 22.77 -4.19
CA ASP A 146 -10.58 22.38 -5.24
C ASP A 146 -10.05 21.27 -6.16
N ALA A 147 -8.86 20.71 -5.87
CA ALA A 147 -8.34 19.57 -6.61
C ALA A 147 -9.30 18.38 -6.48
N PRO A 148 -9.55 17.63 -7.57
CA PRO A 148 -10.32 16.40 -7.51
C PRO A 148 -9.72 15.42 -6.49
N SER A 149 -10.59 14.71 -5.77
CA SER A 149 -10.17 13.62 -4.90
C SER A 149 -9.38 12.58 -5.70
N PRO A 150 -8.20 12.12 -5.24
CA PRO A 150 -7.47 11.04 -5.90
C PRO A 150 -8.05 9.65 -5.56
N TYR A 151 -9.12 9.58 -4.76
CA TYR A 151 -9.75 8.33 -4.33
C TYR A 151 -10.99 8.00 -5.17
N PRO A 152 -11.35 6.71 -5.29
CA PRO A 152 -12.61 6.31 -5.92
C PRO A 152 -13.83 6.97 -5.27
N GLU A 153 -14.90 7.10 -6.05
CA GLU A 153 -16.17 7.64 -5.56
C GLU A 153 -16.69 6.82 -4.36
N GLY A 154 -17.26 7.51 -3.37
CA GLY A 154 -17.81 6.91 -2.16
C GLY A 154 -16.80 6.60 -1.05
N TRP A 155 -15.50 6.73 -1.31
CA TRP A 155 -14.48 6.59 -0.26
C TRP A 155 -14.55 7.78 0.70
N SER A 156 -14.54 7.49 2.00
CA SER A 156 -14.75 8.50 3.03
C SER A 156 -13.79 8.34 4.21
N ILE A 157 -13.43 9.48 4.78
CA ILE A 157 -12.62 9.56 6.00
C ILE A 157 -13.58 9.49 7.18
N ASP A 158 -13.59 8.35 7.88
CA ASP A 158 -14.43 8.15 9.06
C ASP A 158 -13.64 7.41 10.16
N PRO A 159 -12.84 8.12 10.96
CA PRO A 159 -12.09 7.51 12.05
C PRO A 159 -12.97 6.80 13.08
N ALA A 160 -14.26 7.15 13.18
CA ALA A 160 -15.17 6.55 14.14
C ALA A 160 -15.48 5.09 13.78
N ALA A 161 -15.56 4.75 12.49
CA ALA A 161 -15.78 3.37 12.04
C ALA A 161 -14.68 2.39 12.49
N LEU A 162 -13.47 2.89 12.78
CA LEU A 162 -12.37 2.07 13.28
C LEU A 162 -12.41 1.87 14.80
N LYS A 163 -13.24 2.62 15.54
CA LYS A 163 -13.29 2.56 17.01
C LYS A 163 -14.14 1.38 17.47
N ALA A 164 -13.55 0.46 18.21
CA ALA A 164 -14.29 -0.61 18.89
C ALA A 164 -14.88 -0.17 20.24
N GLY A 165 -14.63 1.08 20.68
CA GLY A 165 -15.21 1.63 21.91
C GLY A 165 -14.51 1.22 23.19
N LEU A 166 -13.20 0.91 23.12
CA LEU A 166 -12.39 0.62 24.30
C LEU A 166 -12.15 1.89 25.12
N ASP A 167 -12.09 1.74 26.45
CA ASP A 167 -11.73 2.84 27.36
C ASP A 167 -10.20 2.91 27.47
N TYR A 168 -9.57 3.90 26.83
CA TYR A 168 -8.12 4.06 26.87
C TYR A 168 -7.60 4.88 28.07
N ASP A 169 -8.48 5.41 28.92
CA ASP A 169 -8.07 6.07 30.17
C ASP A 169 -7.63 5.03 31.23
N ASP A 170 -8.18 3.82 31.16
CA ASP A 170 -7.69 2.65 31.90
C ASP A 170 -6.62 1.88 31.09
N PRO A 171 -5.36 1.80 31.54
CA PRO A 171 -4.33 1.04 30.83
C PRO A 171 -4.55 -0.48 30.85
N ASP A 172 -5.36 -1.01 31.76
CA ASP A 172 -5.63 -2.43 31.89
C ASP A 172 -6.77 -2.87 30.97
N LEU A 173 -6.65 -4.08 30.42
CA LEU A 173 -7.69 -4.66 29.57
C LEU A 173 -8.83 -5.22 30.43
N THR A 174 -10.01 -4.64 30.31
CA THR A 174 -11.21 -5.11 31.01
C THR A 174 -11.95 -6.17 30.20
N LYS A 175 -12.89 -6.86 30.85
CA LYS A 175 -13.81 -7.77 30.14
C LYS A 175 -14.72 -7.02 29.16
N ALA A 176 -15.07 -5.78 29.49
CA ALA A 176 -15.86 -4.92 28.62
C ALA A 176 -15.08 -4.56 27.35
N ASP A 177 -13.79 -4.25 27.46
CA ASP A 177 -12.92 -3.98 26.31
C ASP A 177 -12.86 -5.18 25.35
N VAL A 178 -12.68 -6.40 25.88
CA VAL A 178 -12.66 -7.62 25.06
C VAL A 178 -14.00 -7.84 24.37
N ALA A 179 -15.12 -7.67 25.09
CA ALA A 179 -16.45 -7.83 24.51
C ALA A 179 -16.73 -6.78 23.42
N ALA A 180 -16.33 -5.53 23.64
CA ALA A 180 -16.47 -4.44 22.67
C ALA A 180 -15.63 -4.70 21.42
N LEU A 181 -14.37 -5.13 21.58
CA LEU A 181 -13.49 -5.49 20.46
C LEU A 181 -14.06 -6.63 19.62
N LYS A 182 -14.55 -7.70 20.27
CA LYS A 182 -15.18 -8.83 19.57
C LYS A 182 -16.44 -8.42 18.83
N THR A 183 -17.27 -7.59 19.46
CA THR A 183 -18.50 -7.06 18.85
C THR A 183 -18.17 -6.25 17.60
N TRP A 184 -17.16 -5.38 17.66
CA TRP A 184 -16.72 -4.60 16.50
C TRP A 184 -16.25 -5.50 15.35
N TYR A 185 -15.43 -6.52 15.63
CA TYR A 185 -14.95 -7.45 14.60
C TYR A 185 -16.09 -8.27 13.98
N GLU A 186 -17.03 -8.75 14.78
CA GLU A 186 -18.21 -9.46 14.28
C GLU A 186 -19.08 -8.55 13.40
N GLN A 187 -19.26 -7.27 13.77
CA GLN A 187 -20.06 -6.32 13.00
C GLN A 187 -19.37 -5.86 11.71
N VAL A 188 -18.07 -5.58 11.76
CA VAL A 188 -17.33 -5.01 10.62
C VAL A 188 -16.80 -6.12 9.71
N CYS A 189 -16.12 -7.12 10.26
CA CYS A 189 -15.48 -8.18 9.48
C CYS A 189 -16.37 -9.41 9.29
N GLY A 190 -17.44 -9.56 10.08
CA GLY A 190 -18.26 -10.79 10.11
C GLY A 190 -17.59 -11.95 10.85
N GLU A 191 -16.37 -11.76 11.35
CA GLU A 191 -15.56 -12.80 11.99
C GLU A 191 -14.75 -12.22 13.14
N ILE A 192 -14.53 -13.02 14.19
CA ILE A 192 -13.70 -12.66 15.34
C ILE A 192 -12.34 -13.34 15.18
N PRO A 193 -11.24 -12.57 15.01
CA PRO A 193 -9.92 -13.16 14.90
C PRO A 193 -9.50 -13.93 16.17
N PRO A 194 -8.91 -15.13 16.04
CA PRO A 194 -8.51 -15.94 17.18
C PRO A 194 -7.39 -15.31 18.02
N TRP A 195 -6.62 -14.37 17.45
CA TRP A 195 -5.56 -13.68 18.16
C TRP A 195 -6.10 -12.77 19.28
N ILE A 196 -7.36 -12.31 19.22
CA ILE A 196 -7.96 -11.49 20.29
C ILE A 196 -7.95 -12.25 21.61
N ASP A 197 -8.42 -13.49 21.62
CA ASP A 197 -8.46 -14.32 22.83
C ASP A 197 -7.05 -14.72 23.29
N LEU A 198 -6.16 -14.98 22.34
CA LEU A 198 -4.76 -15.28 22.64
C LEU A 198 -4.09 -14.09 23.37
N TYR A 199 -4.21 -12.89 22.83
CA TYR A 199 -3.63 -11.70 23.45
C TYR A 199 -4.33 -11.34 24.76
N ALA A 200 -5.66 -11.41 24.84
CA ALA A 200 -6.39 -11.15 26.08
C ALA A 200 -5.95 -12.08 27.22
N LYS A 201 -5.66 -13.35 26.90
CA LYS A 201 -5.20 -14.36 27.87
C LYS A 201 -3.76 -14.15 28.30
N TYR A 202 -2.85 -13.90 27.36
CA TYR A 202 -1.41 -13.96 27.63
C TYR A 202 -0.72 -12.60 27.72
N ARG A 203 -1.24 -11.58 27.03
CA ARG A 203 -0.65 -10.23 26.94
C ARG A 203 -1.73 -9.13 26.85
N PRO A 204 -2.64 -9.00 27.84
CA PRO A 204 -3.80 -8.11 27.77
C PRO A 204 -3.45 -6.63 27.53
N THR A 205 -2.45 -6.10 28.22
CA THR A 205 -2.01 -4.70 28.02
C THR A 205 -1.44 -4.48 26.61
N LEU A 206 -0.84 -5.51 26.01
CA LEU A 206 -0.33 -5.43 24.64
C LEU A 206 -1.47 -5.43 23.62
N LEU A 207 -2.55 -6.17 23.88
CA LEU A 207 -3.79 -6.09 23.08
C LEU A 207 -4.33 -4.66 23.06
N LYS A 208 -4.54 -4.10 24.26
CA LYS A 208 -5.18 -2.79 24.43
C LYS A 208 -4.34 -1.67 23.83
N SER A 209 -3.04 -1.63 24.14
CA SER A 209 -2.11 -0.64 23.57
C SER A 209 -1.93 -0.81 22.06
N GLY A 210 -1.88 -2.05 21.57
CA GLY A 210 -1.83 -2.33 20.13
C GLY A 210 -3.08 -1.86 19.40
N ARG A 211 -4.26 -2.13 19.96
CA ARG A 211 -5.54 -1.64 19.42
C ARG A 211 -5.62 -0.12 19.45
N ASN A 212 -5.20 0.53 20.55
CA ASN A 212 -5.13 1.99 20.63
C ASN A 212 -4.32 2.60 19.49
N ARG A 213 -3.15 2.02 19.19
CA ARG A 213 -2.33 2.46 18.04
C ARG A 213 -3.10 2.32 16.74
N TRP A 214 -3.68 1.14 16.49
CA TRP A 214 -4.39 0.83 15.25
C TRP A 214 -5.59 1.75 15.00
N GLU A 215 -6.45 1.93 16.01
CA GLU A 215 -7.68 2.74 15.91
C GLU A 215 -7.40 4.23 15.69
N ASN A 216 -6.19 4.70 15.99
CA ASN A 216 -5.83 6.11 15.93
C ASN A 216 -4.86 6.45 14.79
N ILE A 217 -4.64 5.54 13.85
CA ILE A 217 -3.85 5.81 12.64
C ILE A 217 -4.56 6.80 11.73
N VAL A 218 -5.83 6.52 11.38
CA VAL A 218 -6.64 7.37 10.49
C VAL A 218 -7.27 8.49 11.31
N ARG A 219 -7.18 9.73 10.82
CA ARG A 219 -7.73 10.92 11.48
C ARG A 219 -8.43 11.85 10.51
N GLU A 220 -7.73 12.27 9.47
CA GLU A 220 -8.19 13.33 8.57
C GLU A 220 -7.69 13.17 7.13
N GLY A 221 -6.76 12.24 6.87
CA GLY A 221 -6.10 12.11 5.58
C GLY A 221 -6.58 10.94 4.72
N LEU A 222 -6.64 9.74 5.30
CA LEU A 222 -6.95 8.51 4.59
C LEU A 222 -8.44 8.15 4.70
N PRO A 223 -9.09 7.84 3.57
CA PRO A 223 -10.33 7.08 3.62
C PRO A 223 -10.10 5.72 4.28
N ASN A 224 -11.11 5.21 4.99
CA ASN A 224 -11.02 3.92 5.67
C ASN A 224 -10.75 2.77 4.70
N GLN A 225 -11.29 2.87 3.48
CA GLN A 225 -11.05 1.92 2.41
C GLN A 225 -9.57 1.95 1.98
N MET A 226 -8.95 3.13 1.88
CA MET A 226 -7.50 3.20 1.60
C MET A 226 -6.70 2.55 2.72
N PHE A 227 -7.09 2.73 3.98
CA PHE A 227 -6.44 2.07 5.10
C PHE A 227 -6.50 0.53 4.97
N ALA A 228 -7.66 -0.03 4.63
CA ALA A 228 -7.78 -1.48 4.37
C ALA A 228 -7.02 -1.93 3.10
N PHE A 229 -7.01 -1.10 2.05
CA PHE A 229 -6.25 -1.34 0.81
C PHE A 229 -4.75 -1.51 1.10
N LEU A 230 -4.19 -0.64 1.96
CA LEU A 230 -2.79 -0.72 2.39
C LEU A 230 -2.50 -1.98 3.21
N LEU A 231 -3.44 -2.41 4.07
CA LEU A 231 -3.33 -3.65 4.84
C LEU A 231 -3.34 -4.89 3.93
N ILE A 232 -4.23 -4.94 2.94
CA ILE A 232 -4.25 -6.02 1.92
C ILE A 232 -2.88 -6.09 1.22
N HIS A 233 -2.38 -4.95 0.74
CA HIS A 233 -1.07 -4.86 0.10
C HIS A 233 0.06 -5.44 0.95
N TYR A 234 0.10 -5.03 2.23
CA TYR A 234 1.11 -5.51 3.17
C TYR A 234 0.98 -7.01 3.45
N ALA A 235 -0.25 -7.50 3.63
CA ALA A 235 -0.51 -8.92 3.90
C ALA A 235 -0.06 -9.81 2.74
N VAL A 236 -0.35 -9.42 1.48
CA VAL A 236 0.13 -10.14 0.30
C VAL A 236 1.66 -10.05 0.19
N PHE A 237 2.24 -8.87 0.37
CA PHE A 237 3.70 -8.68 0.32
C PHE A 237 4.43 -9.60 1.31
N THR A 238 3.91 -9.73 2.52
CA THR A 238 4.47 -10.56 3.59
C THR A 238 4.08 -12.03 3.52
N ASN A 239 3.20 -12.45 2.60
CA ASN A 239 2.60 -13.79 2.54
C ASN A 239 1.90 -14.21 3.83
N ASN A 240 1.21 -13.29 4.51
CA ASN A 240 0.48 -13.63 5.72
C ASN A 240 -0.99 -13.95 5.41
N VAL A 241 -1.30 -15.25 5.43
CA VAL A 241 -2.64 -15.81 5.14
C VAL A 241 -3.72 -15.34 6.14
N ALA A 242 -3.37 -15.16 7.41
CA ALA A 242 -4.33 -14.67 8.40
C ALA A 242 -4.63 -13.19 8.15
N ASP A 243 -3.59 -12.39 7.91
CA ASP A 243 -3.74 -10.95 7.70
C ASP A 243 -4.48 -10.64 6.39
N ILE A 244 -4.27 -11.43 5.33
CA ILE A 244 -4.98 -11.20 4.06
C ILE A 244 -6.48 -11.43 4.21
N ARG A 245 -6.89 -12.47 4.94
CA ARG A 245 -8.31 -12.70 5.25
C ARG A 245 -8.89 -11.53 6.02
N GLU A 246 -8.25 -11.18 7.14
CA GLU A 246 -8.72 -10.10 8.01
C GLU A 246 -8.82 -8.77 7.25
N SER A 247 -7.83 -8.46 6.42
CA SER A 247 -7.78 -7.21 5.64
C SER A 247 -8.84 -7.16 4.54
N LEU A 248 -9.13 -8.28 3.87
CA LEU A 248 -10.20 -8.37 2.88
C LEU A 248 -11.58 -8.24 3.53
N LEU A 249 -11.81 -8.93 4.64
CA LEU A 249 -13.07 -8.82 5.41
C LEU A 249 -13.28 -7.40 5.94
N LEU A 250 -12.22 -6.77 6.44
CA LEU A 250 -12.22 -5.37 6.86
C LEU A 250 -12.55 -4.43 5.68
N ALA A 251 -11.91 -4.61 4.53
CA ALA A 251 -12.18 -3.82 3.33
C ALA A 251 -13.66 -3.90 2.92
N ARG A 252 -14.23 -5.11 2.90
CA ARG A 252 -15.66 -5.33 2.65
C ARG A 252 -16.53 -4.62 3.69
N GLY A 253 -16.23 -4.80 4.97
CA GLY A 253 -16.95 -4.16 6.08
C GLY A 253 -16.95 -2.64 6.04
N LEU A 254 -15.89 -2.05 5.49
CA LEU A 254 -15.75 -0.60 5.28
C LEU A 254 -16.35 -0.13 3.94
N GLY A 255 -17.06 -1.00 3.22
CA GLY A 255 -17.76 -0.64 1.98
C GLY A 255 -16.84 -0.50 0.77
N MET A 256 -15.66 -1.11 0.77
CA MET A 256 -14.82 -1.17 -0.43
C MET A 256 -15.49 -2.06 -1.49
N ALA A 257 -15.54 -1.58 -2.74
CA ALA A 257 -15.97 -2.38 -3.88
C ALA A 257 -15.03 -3.57 -4.12
N LYS A 258 -15.57 -4.69 -4.63
CA LYS A 258 -14.81 -5.93 -4.88
C LYS A 258 -13.62 -5.68 -5.80
N GLU A 259 -13.82 -4.84 -6.81
CA GLU A 259 -12.85 -4.52 -7.84
C GLU A 259 -11.60 -3.85 -7.23
N HIS A 260 -11.78 -2.91 -6.29
CA HIS A 260 -10.65 -2.27 -5.61
C HIS A 260 -9.92 -3.24 -4.66
N ALA A 261 -10.62 -4.21 -4.07
CA ALA A 261 -9.99 -5.24 -3.25
C ALA A 261 -9.15 -6.20 -4.11
N VAL A 262 -9.65 -6.56 -5.30
CA VAL A 262 -8.90 -7.30 -6.32
C VAL A 262 -7.65 -6.50 -6.71
N ASP A 263 -7.80 -5.21 -7.04
CA ASP A 263 -6.66 -4.35 -7.37
C ASP A 263 -5.61 -4.37 -6.24
N ALA A 264 -6.02 -4.22 -4.98
CA ALA A 264 -5.12 -4.26 -3.83
C ALA A 264 -4.33 -5.58 -3.72
N VAL A 265 -5.00 -6.71 -3.95
CA VAL A 265 -4.37 -8.04 -3.90
C VAL A 265 -3.35 -8.20 -5.02
N PHE A 266 -3.78 -7.95 -6.26
CA PHE A 266 -2.97 -8.21 -7.44
C PHE A 266 -1.86 -7.18 -7.58
N TYR A 267 -2.11 -5.92 -7.27
CA TYR A 267 -1.07 -4.89 -7.25
C TYR A 267 -0.02 -5.20 -6.18
N GLY A 268 -0.43 -5.58 -4.96
CA GLY A 268 0.48 -5.94 -3.88
C GLY A 268 1.32 -7.19 -4.15
N GLY A 269 0.70 -8.25 -4.65
CA GLY A 269 1.38 -9.51 -4.96
C GLY A 269 2.25 -9.42 -6.20
N SER A 270 1.67 -8.92 -7.30
CA SER A 270 2.32 -8.94 -8.61
C SER A 270 3.52 -8.01 -8.66
N PHE A 271 3.41 -6.79 -8.13
CA PHE A 271 4.48 -5.79 -8.23
C PHE A 271 5.64 -6.07 -7.28
N PHE A 272 5.37 -6.35 -6.00
CA PHE A 272 6.44 -6.36 -4.98
C PHE A 272 7.08 -7.73 -4.74
N GLY A 273 6.37 -8.83 -4.98
CA GLY A 273 6.94 -10.16 -4.75
C GLY A 273 6.70 -11.18 -5.87
N GLY A 274 6.11 -10.73 -6.97
CA GLY A 274 5.81 -11.57 -8.13
C GLY A 274 4.71 -12.60 -7.87
N MET A 275 4.42 -13.40 -8.91
CA MET A 275 3.31 -14.35 -8.92
C MET A 275 3.35 -15.37 -7.77
N ASN A 276 4.53 -15.71 -7.24
CA ASN A 276 4.67 -16.65 -6.13
C ASN A 276 3.99 -16.17 -4.83
N LYS A 277 3.89 -14.85 -4.62
CA LYS A 277 3.18 -14.30 -3.45
C LYS A 277 1.70 -14.63 -3.51
N LEU A 278 1.08 -14.39 -4.67
CA LEU A 278 -0.33 -14.70 -4.91
C LEU A 278 -0.62 -16.19 -4.72
N GLY A 279 0.26 -17.06 -5.21
CA GLY A 279 0.08 -18.51 -5.05
C GLY A 279 -0.06 -18.98 -3.59
N ASN A 280 0.58 -18.29 -2.63
CA ASN A 280 0.52 -18.66 -1.21
C ASN A 280 -0.76 -18.18 -0.51
N VAL A 281 -1.46 -17.20 -1.07
CA VAL A 281 -2.68 -16.62 -0.47
C VAL A 281 -3.93 -16.85 -1.32
N ALA A 282 -3.78 -17.50 -2.48
CA ALA A 282 -4.82 -17.64 -3.50
C ALA A 282 -6.12 -18.25 -2.96
N GLU A 283 -6.04 -19.35 -2.19
CA GLU A 283 -7.22 -20.02 -1.64
C GLU A 283 -8.02 -19.09 -0.72
N THR A 284 -7.35 -18.39 0.20
CA THR A 284 -8.00 -17.43 1.09
C THR A 284 -8.56 -16.22 0.35
N VAL A 285 -7.84 -15.73 -0.66
CA VAL A 285 -8.30 -14.63 -1.51
C VAL A 285 -9.58 -15.04 -2.24
N GLU A 286 -9.59 -16.21 -2.89
CA GLU A 286 -10.74 -16.75 -3.60
C GLU A 286 -11.95 -16.94 -2.68
N GLU A 287 -11.73 -17.57 -1.51
CA GLU A 287 -12.79 -17.79 -0.52
C GLU A 287 -13.50 -16.49 -0.10
N VAL A 288 -12.75 -15.42 0.19
CA VAL A 288 -13.36 -14.15 0.63
C VAL A 288 -13.96 -13.39 -0.55
N LEU A 289 -13.31 -13.38 -1.72
CA LEU A 289 -13.79 -12.64 -2.88
C LEU A 289 -15.03 -13.27 -3.52
N ASP A 290 -15.21 -14.59 -3.46
CA ASP A 290 -16.37 -15.27 -4.06
C ASP A 290 -17.70 -14.95 -3.37
N VAL A 291 -17.63 -14.56 -2.09
CA VAL A 291 -18.79 -14.17 -1.28
C VAL A 291 -18.79 -12.69 -0.91
N TRP A 292 -18.05 -11.86 -1.67
CA TRP A 292 -17.92 -10.41 -1.42
C TRP A 292 -19.26 -9.71 -1.30
#